data_AF-A0A8T0W6R2-F1
#
_entry.id   AF-A0A8T0W6R2-F1
#
_cell.length_a   1.000
_cell.length_b   1.000
_cell.length_c   1.000
_cell.angle_alpha   90.00
_cell.angle_beta   90.00
_cell.angle_gamma   90.00
#
_symmetry.space_group_name_H-M   'P 1'
#
loop_
_entity.id
_entity.type
_entity.pdbx_description
1 polymer ?
#
loop_
_entity_poly.entity_id
_entity_poly.type
_entity_poly.pdbx_seq_one_letter_code
_entity_poly.pdbx_strand_id
1 'polypeptide(L)'
;MKQLAKDVIKAIRNGVDPVAVNSGMGGAYYFKNIWGERVAIVKPTDEEPFAPNNPKGFVGKALGQPGLKRSVRVGETGFREVAAYLLDYDHFANVPLTMLVKITHTVFNVNDCVGCKSKVFCNKSEAVSKIASLQQFIPHDFDASDHGTSSFPVSAVHRIGILDIRIFNTDRHAGNLLVRKLGPGADNFGEQTQLIPIDHGLCLPECLEDPYFEWIHWPQASVPFSEEELDYIARLDPVKDAEMLRMELPMIREACIRVLVLSTIFLKEAATFGLCLSEIGEMMSRLFTGKEEEPSELELLCMEARKWVEEREFFLPDEAGVEDDDDDFTQFPLDSEDDSDDAFELPAFSKFGSMKASSRNPLSKLDECDEEDEEDEDDACTTGEDAYTSTNELPQKIPSISKLSSSMKGLGFVGKSKAYHTGIPKGKVCKTNYRGKASEHQSGSRSANELLPPSTSFVKVSDMGPREWSAFLDMFQELLPNAFRARKHTTGGGPRPMLRLGTSCQF
;
A
#
# COMPACT_ATOMS: atom_id res chain seq x y z
N MET A 1 21.24 2.64 -13.04
CA MET A 1 21.10 3.81 -12.13
C MET A 1 21.94 5.04 -12.56
N LYS A 2 23.23 5.16 -12.20
CA LYS A 2 24.03 6.41 -12.30
C LYS A 2 24.05 7.13 -13.67
N GLN A 3 23.86 6.45 -14.80
CA GLN A 3 23.85 7.07 -16.13
C GLN A 3 22.58 7.90 -16.38
N LEU A 4 21.39 7.35 -16.09
CA LEU A 4 20.11 8.04 -16.27
C LEU A 4 20.07 9.40 -15.54
N ALA A 5 20.56 9.43 -14.29
CA ALA A 5 20.68 10.66 -13.51
C ALA A 5 21.64 11.68 -14.16
N LYS A 6 22.76 11.24 -14.76
CA LYS A 6 23.68 12.13 -15.50
C LYS A 6 23.01 12.72 -16.73
N ASP A 7 22.25 11.93 -17.48
CA ASP A 7 21.59 12.40 -18.72
C ASP A 7 20.47 13.41 -18.42
N VAL A 8 19.70 13.17 -17.36
CA VAL A 8 18.72 14.13 -16.81
C VAL A 8 19.42 15.43 -16.35
N ILE A 9 20.48 15.34 -15.56
CA ILE A 9 21.25 16.52 -15.10
C ILE A 9 21.86 17.28 -16.29
N LYS A 10 22.33 16.57 -17.32
CA LYS A 10 22.89 17.16 -18.54
C LYS A 10 21.81 17.91 -19.33
N ALA A 11 20.61 17.36 -19.46
CA ALA A 11 19.50 17.99 -20.16
C ALA A 11 19.07 19.32 -19.49
N ILE A 12 18.85 19.30 -18.18
CA ILE A 12 18.50 20.51 -17.39
C ILE A 12 19.59 21.59 -17.56
N ARG A 13 20.87 21.22 -17.46
CA ARG A 13 22.02 22.13 -17.67
C ARG A 13 22.15 22.70 -19.09
N ASN A 14 21.44 22.14 -20.07
CA ASN A 14 21.38 22.65 -21.45
C ASN A 14 20.02 23.34 -21.75
N GLY A 15 19.22 23.68 -20.72
CA GLY A 15 17.94 24.36 -20.88
C GLY A 15 16.82 23.48 -21.43
N VAL A 16 16.92 22.15 -21.31
CA VAL A 16 15.84 21.24 -21.71
C VAL A 16 14.91 21.02 -20.51
N ASP A 17 13.89 21.86 -20.41
CA ASP A 17 12.92 21.82 -19.32
C ASP A 17 12.09 20.51 -19.31
N PRO A 18 11.74 19.99 -18.11
CA PRO A 18 10.81 18.88 -17.96
C PRO A 18 9.38 19.29 -18.33
N VAL A 19 8.56 18.31 -18.72
CA VAL A 19 7.17 18.55 -19.14
C VAL A 19 6.21 17.88 -18.15
N ALA A 20 5.33 18.65 -17.53
CA ALA A 20 4.30 18.11 -16.64
C ALA A 20 3.36 17.13 -17.37
N VAL A 21 2.97 16.06 -16.68
CA VAL A 21 2.00 15.07 -17.14
C VAL A 21 0.59 15.63 -16.92
N ASN A 22 -0.26 15.62 -17.94
CA ASN A 22 -1.62 16.17 -17.85
C ASN A 22 -2.62 15.20 -17.19
N SER A 23 -2.48 13.89 -17.44
CA SER A 23 -3.25 12.83 -16.76
C SER A 23 -2.81 12.62 -15.29
N GLY A 24 -3.51 11.73 -14.59
CA GLY A 24 -3.21 11.36 -13.20
C GLY A 24 -3.73 12.35 -12.14
N MET A 25 -3.79 11.90 -10.89
CA MET A 25 -4.27 12.67 -9.74
C MET A 25 -3.17 13.42 -8.97
N GLY A 26 -1.89 13.22 -9.33
CA GLY A 26 -0.73 13.84 -8.68
C GLY A 26 0.16 14.64 -9.62
N GLY A 27 1.22 15.23 -9.07
CA GLY A 27 2.33 15.80 -9.83
C GLY A 27 3.23 14.71 -10.41
N ALA A 28 3.39 14.70 -11.72
CA ALA A 28 4.31 13.83 -12.44
C ALA A 28 4.91 14.59 -13.63
N TYR A 29 6.17 14.32 -13.94
CA TYR A 29 6.96 15.12 -14.88
C TYR A 29 7.82 14.25 -15.80
N TYR A 30 7.70 14.43 -17.10
CA TYR A 30 8.60 13.84 -18.10
C TYR A 30 9.91 14.61 -18.16
N PHE A 31 10.99 13.99 -17.69
CA PHE A 31 12.35 14.47 -17.88
C PHE A 31 12.94 13.90 -19.17
N LYS A 32 13.69 14.74 -19.89
CA LYS A 32 14.21 14.47 -21.22
C LYS A 32 15.73 14.33 -21.22
N ASN A 33 16.28 13.83 -22.32
CA ASN A 33 17.70 13.97 -22.65
C ASN A 33 17.97 15.25 -23.49
N ILE A 34 19.23 15.48 -23.86
CA ILE A 34 19.63 16.66 -24.67
C ILE A 34 19.06 16.68 -26.10
N TRP A 35 18.51 15.57 -26.58
CA TRP A 35 17.85 15.47 -27.90
C TRP A 35 16.32 15.67 -27.80
N GLY A 36 15.79 15.91 -26.59
CA GLY A 36 14.38 16.17 -26.34
C GLY A 36 13.52 14.92 -26.12
N GLU A 37 14.11 13.73 -26.21
CA GLU A 37 13.43 12.45 -26.01
C GLU A 37 13.17 12.21 -24.51
N ARG A 38 12.05 11.57 -24.16
CA ARG A 38 11.71 11.24 -22.76
C ARG A 38 12.61 10.12 -22.25
N VAL A 39 13.26 10.31 -21.10
CA VAL A 39 14.14 9.30 -20.49
C VAL A 39 13.77 8.94 -19.05
N ALA A 40 13.03 9.81 -18.34
CA ALA A 40 12.52 9.52 -17.00
C ALA A 40 11.13 10.13 -16.76
N ILE A 41 10.38 9.52 -15.85
CA ILE A 41 9.22 10.10 -15.18
C ILE A 41 9.66 10.40 -13.74
N VAL A 42 9.34 11.60 -13.24
CA VAL A 42 9.61 12.02 -11.87
C VAL A 42 8.29 12.35 -11.16
N LYS A 43 8.05 11.76 -9.99
CA LYS A 43 6.87 12.00 -9.14
C LYS A 43 7.31 12.56 -7.78
N PRO A 44 7.13 13.86 -7.50
CA PRO A 44 7.49 14.45 -6.21
C PRO A 44 6.53 14.00 -5.10
N THR A 45 7.06 13.62 -3.94
CA THR A 45 6.28 13.02 -2.84
C THR A 45 5.34 13.99 -2.14
N ASP A 46 5.53 15.29 -2.28
CA ASP A 46 4.63 16.32 -1.77
C ASP A 46 3.56 16.77 -2.79
N GLU A 47 3.56 16.19 -3.99
CA GLU A 47 2.61 16.48 -5.08
C GLU A 47 1.65 15.31 -5.40
N GLU A 48 1.77 14.16 -4.71
CA GLU A 48 0.87 13.02 -4.87
C GLU A 48 -0.59 13.34 -4.43
N PRO A 49 -1.58 12.45 -4.65
CA PRO A 49 -2.97 12.72 -4.27
C PRO A 49 -3.13 13.04 -2.78
N PHE A 50 -3.87 14.11 -2.48
CA PHE A 50 -4.09 14.72 -1.16
C PHE A 50 -2.88 15.46 -0.54
N ALA A 51 -1.69 15.39 -1.15
CA ALA A 51 -0.49 16.03 -0.61
C ALA A 51 -0.53 17.58 -0.71
N PRO A 52 0.19 18.31 0.16
CA PRO A 52 0.05 19.77 0.27
C PRO A 52 0.30 20.54 -1.02
N ASN A 53 1.25 20.09 -1.85
CA ASN A 53 1.67 20.75 -3.08
C ASN A 53 1.09 20.11 -4.35
N ASN A 54 0.05 19.28 -4.23
CA ASN A 54 -0.63 18.66 -5.37
C ASN A 54 -1.05 19.69 -6.46
N PRO A 55 -0.55 19.61 -7.70
CA PRO A 55 -0.82 20.59 -8.77
C PRO A 55 -2.19 20.41 -9.45
N LYS A 56 -2.90 19.33 -9.15
CA LYS A 56 -4.20 18.99 -9.74
C LYS A 56 -5.38 19.49 -8.90
N GLY A 57 -5.11 20.05 -7.72
CA GLY A 57 -6.13 20.51 -6.77
C GLY A 57 -6.65 19.44 -5.82
N PHE A 58 -6.17 18.19 -5.90
CA PHE A 58 -6.42 17.15 -4.89
C PHE A 58 -5.50 17.41 -3.68
N VAL A 59 -5.73 18.51 -2.96
CA VAL A 59 -5.05 18.86 -1.71
C VAL A 59 -5.95 18.57 -0.50
N GLY A 60 -5.39 18.54 0.71
CA GLY A 60 -6.19 18.60 1.94
C GLY A 60 -5.71 17.73 3.10
N LYS A 61 -4.61 16.98 2.93
CA LYS A 61 -4.01 16.16 3.99
C LYS A 61 -2.56 16.58 4.25
N ALA A 62 -2.12 16.38 5.48
CA ALA A 62 -0.70 16.49 5.83
C ALA A 62 0.05 15.21 5.43
N LEU A 63 1.37 15.32 5.21
CA LEU A 63 2.22 14.15 5.00
C LEU A 63 2.12 13.21 6.22
N GLY A 64 2.11 11.89 5.99
CA GLY A 64 1.92 10.90 7.04
C GLY A 64 0.47 10.66 7.49
N GLN A 65 -0.52 11.35 6.92
CA GLN A 65 -1.94 10.99 7.08
C GLN A 65 -2.36 9.90 6.07
N PRO A 66 -3.42 9.10 6.31
CA PRO A 66 -3.91 8.08 5.37
C PRO A 66 -4.23 8.66 3.97
N GLY A 67 -3.71 8.06 2.90
CA GLY A 67 -3.71 8.57 1.53
C GLY A 67 -4.98 8.26 0.75
N LEU A 68 -4.81 7.74 -0.47
CA LEU A 68 -5.92 7.26 -1.32
C LEU A 68 -6.40 5.87 -0.87
N LYS A 69 -5.46 4.94 -0.69
CA LYS A 69 -5.63 3.73 0.14
C LYS A 69 -5.38 4.12 1.59
N ARG A 70 -6.09 3.52 2.56
CA ARG A 70 -5.98 3.94 3.96
C ARG A 70 -4.67 3.44 4.59
N SER A 71 -4.20 2.29 4.14
CA SER A 71 -2.93 1.63 4.48
C SER A 71 -1.66 2.24 3.88
N VAL A 72 -1.77 3.26 3.02
CA VAL A 72 -0.65 3.96 2.38
C VAL A 72 -0.77 5.44 2.71
N ARG A 73 0.24 6.05 3.33
CA ARG A 73 0.14 7.44 3.81
C ARG A 73 0.59 8.43 2.74
N VAL A 74 0.04 9.64 2.82
CA VAL A 74 0.39 10.77 1.96
C VAL A 74 1.89 11.08 2.11
N GLY A 75 2.61 11.03 1.00
CA GLY A 75 4.06 11.21 0.90
C GLY A 75 4.87 9.91 0.80
N GLU A 76 4.22 8.74 0.86
CA GLU A 76 4.91 7.45 0.87
C GLU A 76 5.04 6.79 -0.52
N THR A 77 4.31 7.25 -1.54
CA THR A 77 4.27 6.57 -2.87
C THR A 77 5.65 6.48 -3.52
N GLY A 78 6.48 7.53 -3.37
CA GLY A 78 7.77 7.64 -4.03
C GLY A 78 8.81 6.61 -3.56
N PHE A 79 8.79 6.17 -2.30
CA PHE A 79 9.70 5.09 -1.85
C PHE A 79 9.13 3.69 -2.09
N ARG A 80 7.80 3.54 -2.20
CA ARG A 80 7.13 2.28 -2.58
C ARG A 80 7.46 1.88 -4.02
N GLU A 81 7.51 2.85 -4.93
CA GLU A 81 8.02 2.69 -6.30
C GLU A 81 9.49 2.21 -6.34
N VAL A 82 10.32 2.63 -5.38
CA VAL A 82 11.72 2.17 -5.27
C VAL A 82 11.79 0.77 -4.68
N ALA A 83 10.99 0.46 -3.66
CA ALA A 83 10.90 -0.88 -3.07
C ALA A 83 10.50 -1.93 -4.11
N ALA A 84 9.51 -1.64 -4.96
CA ALA A 84 9.12 -2.54 -6.05
C ALA A 84 10.27 -2.84 -7.04
N TYR A 85 11.11 -1.85 -7.36
CA TYR A 85 12.30 -2.04 -8.19
C TYR A 85 13.42 -2.82 -7.47
N LEU A 86 13.61 -2.60 -6.16
CA LEU A 86 14.61 -3.34 -5.37
C LEU A 86 14.22 -4.82 -5.15
N LEU A 87 12.92 -5.12 -5.10
CA LEU A 87 12.39 -6.47 -4.94
C LEU A 87 12.29 -7.23 -6.29
N ASP A 88 12.39 -6.55 -7.44
CA ASP A 88 12.41 -7.19 -8.77
C ASP A 88 13.81 -7.73 -9.11
N TYR A 89 14.17 -8.85 -8.46
CA TYR A 89 15.45 -9.53 -8.63
C TYR A 89 15.69 -9.89 -10.10
N ASP A 90 16.91 -9.65 -10.58
CA ASP A 90 17.35 -9.87 -11.98
C ASP A 90 16.43 -9.21 -13.05
N HIS A 91 15.59 -8.26 -12.64
CA HIS A 91 14.53 -7.62 -13.43
C HIS A 91 13.51 -8.62 -14.02
N PHE A 92 13.17 -9.66 -13.24
CA PHE A 92 12.29 -10.75 -13.65
C PHE A 92 10.91 -10.26 -14.14
N ALA A 93 10.28 -9.35 -13.39
CA ALA A 93 9.03 -8.66 -13.73
C ALA A 93 9.22 -7.48 -14.69
N ASN A 94 10.46 -7.08 -14.97
CA ASN A 94 10.84 -5.93 -15.81
C ASN A 94 10.40 -4.56 -15.23
N VAL A 95 10.43 -4.38 -13.91
CA VAL A 95 10.19 -3.06 -13.29
C VAL A 95 11.24 -2.06 -13.81
N PRO A 96 10.84 -0.91 -14.38
CA PRO A 96 11.80 0.07 -14.87
C PRO A 96 12.69 0.61 -13.76
N LEU A 97 13.96 0.87 -14.10
CA LEU A 97 14.96 1.44 -13.19
C LEU A 97 14.39 2.62 -12.40
N THR A 98 14.17 2.42 -11.11
CA THR A 98 13.57 3.41 -10.21
C THR A 98 14.53 3.75 -9.06
N MET A 99 14.60 5.02 -8.68
CA MET A 99 15.46 5.52 -7.61
C MET A 99 14.82 6.71 -6.89
N LEU A 100 15.06 6.86 -5.59
CA LEU A 100 14.66 8.07 -4.85
C LEU A 100 15.70 9.17 -5.12
N VAL A 101 15.26 10.39 -5.43
CA VAL A 101 16.14 11.53 -5.71
C VAL A 101 15.73 12.76 -4.92
N LYS A 102 16.73 13.57 -4.54
CA LYS A 102 16.53 15.00 -4.30
C LYS A 102 16.80 15.74 -5.62
N ILE A 103 15.81 16.48 -6.12
CA ILE A 103 15.86 17.14 -7.43
C ILE A 103 15.34 18.57 -7.32
N THR A 104 15.96 19.50 -8.06
CA THR A 104 15.70 20.94 -7.95
C THR A 104 15.27 21.51 -9.30
N HIS A 105 14.08 22.13 -9.38
CA HIS A 105 13.59 22.77 -10.59
C HIS A 105 12.49 23.80 -10.32
N THR A 106 12.33 24.75 -11.23
CA THR A 106 11.22 25.72 -11.31
C THR A 106 9.88 25.13 -11.76
N VAL A 107 9.85 23.87 -12.21
CA VAL A 107 8.65 23.23 -12.79
C VAL A 107 7.77 22.54 -11.75
N PHE A 108 8.34 22.28 -10.57
CA PHE A 108 7.65 21.65 -9.45
C PHE A 108 6.66 22.61 -8.79
N ASN A 109 5.50 22.10 -8.42
CA ASN A 109 4.44 22.94 -7.87
C ASN A 109 4.67 23.25 -6.39
N VAL A 110 4.38 24.47 -5.96
CA VAL A 110 4.23 24.83 -4.55
C VAL A 110 2.94 25.62 -4.41
N ASN A 111 2.07 25.17 -3.51
CA ASN A 111 0.81 25.84 -3.22
C ASN A 111 1.04 26.87 -2.11
N ASP A 112 0.56 28.10 -2.29
CA ASP A 112 0.68 29.15 -1.27
C ASP A 112 0.00 28.73 0.04
N CYS A 113 0.73 28.79 1.15
CA CYS A 113 0.25 28.41 2.47
C CYS A 113 -0.98 29.24 2.89
N VAL A 114 -2.14 28.61 3.05
CA VAL A 114 -3.43 29.23 3.40
C VAL A 114 -3.43 29.72 4.86
N GLY A 115 -2.71 30.81 5.10
CA GLY A 115 -2.50 31.42 6.41
C GLY A 115 -1.54 32.61 6.38
N CYS A 116 -0.59 32.65 5.43
CA CYS A 116 0.36 33.73 5.27
C CYS A 116 -0.32 34.99 4.71
N LYS A 117 -0.73 35.92 5.60
CA LYS A 117 -1.33 37.23 5.21
C LYS A 117 -0.36 38.21 4.53
N SER A 118 0.88 37.81 4.24
CA SER A 118 1.79 38.62 3.43
C SER A 118 1.70 38.21 1.97
N LYS A 119 1.15 39.08 1.12
CA LYS A 119 1.27 38.96 -0.34
C LYS A 119 2.67 39.38 -0.80
N VAL A 120 3.68 38.64 -0.35
CA VAL A 120 4.93 38.57 -1.10
C VAL A 120 4.57 37.95 -2.45
N PHE A 121 4.96 38.59 -3.55
CA PHE A 121 4.85 37.95 -4.86
C PHE A 121 5.90 36.84 -4.92
N CYS A 122 5.50 35.61 -4.59
CA CYS A 122 6.29 34.41 -4.83
C CYS A 122 6.61 34.35 -6.34
N ASN A 123 7.83 34.76 -6.71
CA ASN A 123 8.26 34.74 -8.10
C ASN A 123 8.24 33.30 -8.60
N LYS A 124 7.46 33.03 -9.66
CA LYS A 124 7.35 31.70 -10.31
C LYS A 124 8.60 31.28 -11.08
N SER A 125 9.78 31.62 -10.55
CA SER A 125 11.09 31.53 -11.17
C SER A 125 12.17 31.01 -10.21
N GLU A 126 11.85 30.84 -8.92
CA GLU A 126 12.75 30.21 -7.96
C GLU A 126 12.67 28.68 -8.07
N ALA A 127 13.82 28.01 -8.04
CA ALA A 127 13.91 26.57 -8.28
C ALA A 127 13.77 25.78 -6.97
N VAL A 128 12.64 25.10 -6.82
CA VAL A 128 12.30 24.38 -5.58
C VAL A 128 12.98 23.01 -5.57
N SER A 129 13.53 22.63 -4.41
CA SER A 129 14.15 21.32 -4.19
C SER A 129 13.19 20.34 -3.54
N LYS A 130 12.98 19.17 -4.15
CA LYS A 130 12.01 18.17 -3.71
C LYS A 130 12.60 16.77 -3.62
N ILE A 131 11.96 15.92 -2.81
CA ILE A 131 12.14 14.47 -2.84
C ILE A 131 11.14 13.88 -3.85
N ALA A 132 11.59 12.96 -4.70
CA ALA A 132 10.78 12.35 -5.74
C ALA A 132 11.25 10.92 -6.04
N SER A 133 10.34 10.06 -6.51
CA SER A 133 10.77 8.90 -7.30
C SER A 133 11.16 9.36 -8.71
N LEU A 134 12.25 8.80 -9.23
CA LEU A 134 12.68 8.93 -10.62
C LEU A 134 12.70 7.53 -11.22
N GLN A 135 11.74 7.25 -12.11
CA GLN A 135 11.59 5.99 -12.82
C GLN A 135 12.01 6.18 -14.28
N GLN A 136 12.72 5.21 -14.86
CA GLN A 136 13.10 5.25 -16.27
C GLN A 136 11.86 5.25 -17.18
N PHE A 137 11.81 6.19 -18.13
CA PHE A 137 10.78 6.18 -19.16
C PHE A 137 11.07 5.04 -20.14
N ILE A 138 10.07 4.18 -20.33
CA ILE A 138 10.11 3.05 -21.26
C ILE A 138 9.24 3.42 -22.47
N PRO A 139 9.81 3.57 -23.68
CA PRO A 139 9.02 3.73 -24.90
C PRO A 139 8.10 2.54 -25.12
N HIS A 140 6.82 2.80 -25.31
CA HIS A 140 5.72 1.84 -25.43
C HIS A 140 4.73 2.35 -26.48
N ASP A 141 3.83 1.48 -26.94
CA ASP A 141 2.85 1.79 -27.97
C ASP A 141 1.49 2.19 -27.37
N PHE A 142 1.08 1.53 -26.28
CA PHE A 142 -0.19 1.70 -25.56
C PHE A 142 -0.08 1.08 -24.15
N ASP A 143 -1.13 1.16 -23.33
CA ASP A 143 -1.26 0.39 -22.08
C ASP A 143 -2.25 -0.78 -22.24
N ALA A 144 -2.25 -1.72 -21.29
CA ALA A 144 -3.01 -2.96 -21.43
C ALA A 144 -4.54 -2.78 -21.44
N SER A 145 -5.07 -1.58 -21.18
CA SER A 145 -6.52 -1.30 -21.28
C SER A 145 -7.00 -1.02 -22.72
N ASP A 146 -6.11 -0.60 -23.62
CA ASP A 146 -6.41 -0.33 -25.03
C ASP A 146 -6.54 -1.61 -25.88
N HIS A 147 -6.13 -2.78 -25.36
CA HIS A 147 -5.85 -3.96 -26.18
C HIS A 147 -6.40 -5.29 -25.60
N GLY A 148 -6.61 -6.26 -26.48
CA GLY A 148 -7.08 -7.60 -26.11
C GLY A 148 -6.01 -8.41 -25.36
N THR A 149 -6.30 -8.75 -24.10
CA THR A 149 -5.35 -9.40 -23.17
C THR A 149 -4.82 -10.76 -23.65
N SER A 150 -5.55 -11.47 -24.51
CA SER A 150 -5.16 -12.75 -25.11
C SER A 150 -3.86 -12.71 -25.94
N SER A 151 -3.32 -11.52 -26.21
CA SER A 151 -2.06 -11.32 -26.95
C SER A 151 -0.80 -11.24 -26.06
N PHE A 152 -0.96 -11.22 -24.74
CA PHE A 152 0.16 -11.06 -23.81
C PHE A 152 0.84 -12.41 -23.50
N PRO A 153 2.19 -12.48 -23.42
CA PRO A 153 2.89 -13.70 -23.05
C PRO A 153 2.53 -14.18 -21.64
N VAL A 154 2.27 -15.48 -21.49
CA VAL A 154 1.96 -16.11 -20.18
C VAL A 154 3.02 -15.76 -19.14
N SER A 155 4.30 -15.93 -19.49
CA SER A 155 5.39 -15.67 -18.56
C SER A 155 5.51 -14.20 -18.17
N ALA A 156 5.19 -13.25 -19.05
CA ALA A 156 5.16 -11.84 -18.69
C ALA A 156 4.09 -11.54 -17.63
N VAL A 157 2.89 -12.14 -17.77
CA VAL A 157 1.82 -12.05 -16.76
C VAL A 157 2.23 -12.74 -15.46
N HIS A 158 2.86 -13.91 -15.52
CA HIS A 158 3.38 -14.63 -14.34
C HIS A 158 4.42 -13.83 -13.57
N ARG A 159 5.45 -13.33 -14.25
CA ARG A 159 6.53 -12.52 -13.65
C ARG A 159 6.00 -11.28 -12.94
N ILE A 160 5.04 -10.59 -13.56
CA ILE A 160 4.34 -9.42 -12.98
C ILE A 160 3.52 -9.84 -11.75
N GLY A 161 2.69 -10.87 -11.85
CA GLY A 161 1.86 -11.36 -10.76
C GLY A 161 2.65 -11.86 -9.55
N ILE A 162 3.78 -12.54 -9.79
CA ILE A 162 4.75 -12.96 -8.77
C ILE A 162 5.26 -11.76 -7.96
N LEU A 163 5.58 -10.65 -8.61
CA LEU A 163 5.98 -9.43 -7.91
C LEU A 163 4.79 -8.80 -7.17
N ASP A 164 3.66 -8.59 -7.87
CA ASP A 164 2.46 -7.95 -7.32
C ASP A 164 1.92 -8.65 -6.07
N ILE A 165 2.00 -9.99 -6.01
CA ILE A 165 1.66 -10.78 -4.82
C ILE A 165 2.60 -10.45 -3.66
N ARG A 166 3.93 -10.54 -3.86
CA ARG A 166 4.92 -10.25 -2.80
C ARG A 166 4.77 -8.85 -2.23
N ILE A 167 4.65 -7.86 -3.10
CA ILE A 167 4.50 -6.46 -2.70
C ILE A 167 3.07 -6.12 -2.27
N PHE A 168 2.13 -7.07 -2.32
CA PHE A 168 0.70 -6.88 -2.05
C PHE A 168 0.17 -5.62 -2.75
N ASN A 169 0.20 -5.62 -4.09
CA ASN A 169 -0.18 -4.46 -4.88
C ASN A 169 -1.68 -4.20 -4.79
N THR A 170 -2.07 -3.02 -4.29
CA THR A 170 -3.49 -2.67 -4.12
C THR A 170 -4.09 -1.95 -5.34
N ASP A 171 -3.33 -1.75 -6.42
CA ASP A 171 -3.75 -0.97 -7.60
C ASP A 171 -3.16 -1.49 -8.94
N ARG A 172 -3.00 -2.82 -9.12
CA ARG A 172 -2.63 -3.37 -10.44
C ARG A 172 -3.85 -3.43 -11.36
N HIS A 173 -4.18 -2.29 -11.97
CA HIS A 173 -5.12 -2.20 -13.09
C HIS A 173 -4.40 -2.24 -14.45
N ALA A 174 -5.12 -2.53 -15.54
CA ALA A 174 -4.56 -2.65 -16.89
C ALA A 174 -3.75 -1.42 -17.34
N GLY A 175 -4.21 -0.21 -17.00
CA GLY A 175 -3.46 1.04 -17.28
C GLY A 175 -2.09 1.19 -16.60
N ASN A 176 -1.78 0.35 -15.60
CA ASN A 176 -0.47 0.32 -14.93
C ASN A 176 0.48 -0.74 -15.55
N LEU A 177 0.12 -1.27 -16.73
CA LEU A 177 0.91 -2.23 -17.51
C LEU A 177 1.11 -1.67 -18.93
N LEU A 178 2.32 -1.20 -19.22
CA LEU A 178 2.68 -0.70 -20.55
C LEU A 178 2.89 -1.86 -21.51
N VAL A 179 2.47 -1.69 -22.77
CA VAL A 179 2.65 -2.67 -23.84
C VAL A 179 3.56 -2.10 -24.92
N ARG A 180 4.59 -2.87 -25.28
CA ARG A 180 5.46 -2.60 -26.43
C ARG A 180 5.32 -3.72 -27.45
N LYS A 181 5.14 -3.38 -28.73
CA LYS A 181 5.25 -4.33 -29.84
C LYS A 181 6.72 -4.59 -30.17
N LEU A 182 7.11 -5.87 -30.24
CA LEU A 182 8.45 -6.29 -30.64
C LEU A 182 8.55 -6.67 -32.14
N GLY A 183 7.41 -6.95 -32.78
CA GLY A 183 7.32 -7.31 -34.20
C GLY A 183 6.29 -8.42 -34.44
N PRO A 184 6.31 -9.04 -35.63
CA PRO A 184 5.59 -10.29 -35.87
C PRO A 184 6.07 -11.38 -34.92
N GLY A 185 5.15 -12.24 -34.44
CA GLY A 185 5.53 -13.45 -33.70
C GLY A 185 6.41 -14.39 -34.53
N ALA A 186 7.20 -15.24 -33.86
CA ALA A 186 8.15 -16.16 -34.51
C ALA A 186 7.48 -17.08 -35.57
N ASP A 187 6.20 -17.42 -35.35
CA ASP A 187 5.40 -18.28 -36.23
C ASP A 187 4.71 -17.50 -37.37
N ASN A 188 4.94 -16.18 -37.48
CA ASN A 188 4.16 -15.20 -38.26
C ASN A 188 2.68 -15.09 -37.86
N PHE A 189 2.25 -15.71 -36.76
CA PHE A 189 0.93 -15.53 -36.16
C PHE A 189 1.01 -14.61 -34.94
N GLY A 190 0.20 -13.56 -34.93
CA GLY A 190 0.17 -12.55 -33.87
C GLY A 190 1.34 -11.55 -33.91
N GLU A 191 1.21 -10.51 -33.09
CA GLU A 191 2.30 -9.58 -32.78
C GLU A 191 2.94 -10.03 -31.46
N GLN A 192 4.27 -10.13 -31.40
CA GLN A 192 4.95 -10.36 -30.14
C GLN A 192 4.93 -9.08 -29.31
N THR A 193 4.45 -9.18 -28.07
CA THR A 193 4.37 -8.05 -27.13
C THR A 193 5.28 -8.24 -25.92
N GLN A 194 5.76 -7.13 -25.37
CA GLN A 194 6.39 -7.04 -24.06
C GLN A 194 5.46 -6.26 -23.12
N LEU A 195 5.16 -6.82 -21.95
CA LEU A 195 4.55 -6.08 -20.84
C LEU A 195 5.65 -5.47 -19.96
N ILE A 196 5.41 -4.27 -19.44
CA ILE A 196 6.27 -3.58 -18.49
C ILE A 196 5.40 -3.01 -17.35
N PRO A 197 5.57 -3.45 -16.09
CA PRO A 197 4.80 -2.93 -14.97
C PRO A 197 5.31 -1.56 -14.52
N ILE A 198 4.38 -0.64 -14.25
CA ILE A 198 4.65 0.69 -13.70
C ILE A 198 3.71 0.99 -12.52
N ASP A 199 3.87 2.16 -11.91
CA ASP A 199 3.00 2.73 -10.87
C ASP A 199 2.78 1.81 -9.64
N HIS A 200 3.87 1.52 -8.93
CA HIS A 200 3.84 0.72 -7.70
C HIS A 200 3.62 1.58 -6.43
N GLY A 201 3.10 2.81 -6.59
CA GLY A 201 2.96 3.76 -5.48
C GLY A 201 2.03 3.27 -4.35
N LEU A 202 1.15 2.31 -4.65
CA LEU A 202 0.13 1.76 -3.73
C LEU A 202 0.39 0.28 -3.36
N CYS A 203 1.65 -0.17 -3.38
CA CYS A 203 2.07 -1.45 -2.81
C CYS A 203 2.53 -1.35 -1.34
N LEU A 204 2.77 -2.50 -0.71
CA LEU A 204 3.29 -2.70 0.65
C LEU A 204 2.44 -2.07 1.76
N PRO A 205 1.12 -2.29 1.81
CA PRO A 205 0.22 -1.64 2.75
C PRO A 205 0.57 -1.91 4.23
N GLU A 206 0.16 -1.01 5.13
CA GLU A 206 0.29 -1.15 6.60
C GLU A 206 -0.44 -2.35 7.21
N CYS A 207 -1.45 -2.86 6.54
CA CYS A 207 -2.30 -3.94 7.00
C CYS A 207 -2.93 -4.62 5.80
N LEU A 208 -3.60 -5.76 6.03
CA LEU A 208 -4.39 -6.39 4.97
C LEU A 208 -5.59 -5.49 4.65
N GLU A 209 -5.61 -5.01 3.41
CA GLU A 209 -6.74 -4.41 2.70
C GLU A 209 -7.02 -5.30 1.48
N ASP A 210 -8.03 -5.00 0.66
CA ASP A 210 -8.28 -5.74 -0.57
C ASP A 210 -7.21 -5.42 -1.66
N PRO A 211 -6.39 -6.39 -2.11
CA PRO A 211 -5.45 -6.20 -3.21
C PRO A 211 -6.19 -6.20 -4.55
N TYR A 212 -5.71 -5.40 -5.51
CA TYR A 212 -6.34 -5.28 -6.82
C TYR A 212 -5.42 -5.83 -7.90
N PHE A 213 -5.81 -6.97 -8.46
CA PHE A 213 -5.01 -7.77 -9.40
C PHE A 213 -5.81 -8.05 -10.69
N GLU A 214 -5.83 -7.10 -11.62
CA GLU A 214 -6.52 -7.23 -12.93
C GLU A 214 -6.14 -8.53 -13.67
N TRP A 215 -4.89 -8.98 -13.55
CA TRP A 215 -4.40 -10.21 -14.19
C TRP A 215 -5.08 -11.50 -13.72
N ILE A 216 -5.81 -11.52 -12.58
CA ILE A 216 -6.60 -12.69 -12.15
C ILE A 216 -7.61 -13.08 -13.24
N HIS A 217 -8.16 -12.09 -13.94
CA HIS A 217 -9.20 -12.29 -14.95
C HIS A 217 -8.63 -12.66 -16.34
N TRP A 218 -7.31 -12.76 -16.47
CA TRP A 218 -6.64 -13.01 -17.74
C TRP A 218 -6.35 -14.51 -17.90
N PRO A 219 -6.67 -15.15 -19.05
CA PRO A 219 -6.50 -16.59 -19.23
C PRO A 219 -5.09 -17.12 -18.96
N GLN A 220 -4.08 -16.26 -19.12
CA GLN A 220 -2.68 -16.52 -18.79
C GLN A 220 -2.48 -16.92 -17.31
N ALA A 221 -3.12 -16.23 -16.36
CA ALA A 221 -2.90 -16.47 -14.94
C ALA A 221 -3.42 -17.84 -14.47
N SER A 222 -4.33 -18.46 -15.23
CA SER A 222 -4.81 -19.83 -14.96
C SER A 222 -3.91 -20.93 -15.57
N VAL A 223 -2.80 -20.57 -16.21
CA VAL A 223 -1.78 -21.52 -16.66
C VAL A 223 -0.85 -21.88 -15.48
N PRO A 224 -0.41 -23.13 -15.32
CA PRO A 224 0.59 -23.48 -14.30
C PRO A 224 1.91 -22.70 -14.51
N PHE A 225 2.60 -22.37 -13.42
CA PHE A 225 3.94 -21.79 -13.49
C PHE A 225 4.92 -22.74 -14.21
N SER A 226 5.84 -22.13 -14.96
CA SER A 226 6.96 -22.84 -15.59
C SER A 226 8.09 -23.12 -14.59
N GLU A 227 9.02 -24.01 -14.96
CA GLU A 227 10.19 -24.34 -14.13
C GLU A 227 11.03 -23.10 -13.78
N GLU A 228 11.20 -22.16 -14.72
CA GLU A 228 11.90 -20.87 -14.48
C GLU A 228 11.22 -20.02 -13.40
N GLU A 229 9.89 -19.99 -13.40
CA GLU A 229 9.08 -19.21 -12.46
C GLU A 229 9.03 -19.87 -11.07
N LEU A 230 8.92 -21.21 -11.02
CA LEU A 230 9.00 -21.97 -9.78
C LEU A 230 10.40 -21.86 -9.15
N ASP A 231 11.47 -21.98 -9.94
CA ASP A 231 12.85 -21.77 -9.50
C ASP A 231 13.08 -20.34 -9.00
N TYR A 232 12.49 -19.33 -9.63
CA TYR A 232 12.55 -17.95 -9.16
C TYR A 232 11.85 -17.81 -7.79
N ILE A 233 10.61 -18.29 -7.66
CA ILE A 233 9.85 -18.27 -6.40
C ILE A 233 10.60 -19.02 -5.28
N ALA A 234 11.20 -20.18 -5.60
CA ALA A 234 11.98 -20.99 -4.68
C ALA A 234 13.19 -20.22 -4.11
N ARG A 235 13.85 -19.38 -4.91
CA ARG A 235 15.00 -18.55 -4.49
C ARG A 235 14.66 -17.31 -3.64
N LEU A 236 13.40 -16.86 -3.61
CA LEU A 236 12.98 -15.69 -2.84
C LEU A 236 13.24 -15.86 -1.34
N ASP A 237 13.78 -14.84 -0.67
CA ASP A 237 14.11 -14.87 0.76
C ASP A 237 13.44 -13.68 1.47
N PRO A 238 12.31 -13.89 2.17
CA PRO A 238 11.58 -12.80 2.82
C PRO A 238 12.36 -12.16 3.98
N VAL A 239 13.33 -12.86 4.58
CA VAL A 239 14.14 -12.31 5.67
C VAL A 239 15.18 -11.36 5.10
N LYS A 240 15.88 -11.75 4.02
CA LYS A 240 16.83 -10.87 3.32
C LYS A 240 16.13 -9.69 2.66
N ASP A 241 14.94 -9.88 2.07
CA ASP A 241 14.11 -8.79 1.56
C ASP A 241 13.77 -7.78 2.68
N ALA A 242 13.38 -8.26 3.86
CA ALA A 242 13.07 -7.42 5.01
C ALA A 242 14.30 -6.68 5.56
N GLU A 243 15.46 -7.32 5.64
CA GLU A 243 16.72 -6.68 6.03
C GLU A 243 17.16 -5.61 5.02
N MET A 244 17.09 -5.91 3.72
CA MET A 244 17.41 -4.98 2.63
C MET A 244 16.53 -3.73 2.69
N LEU A 245 15.21 -3.87 2.84
CA LEU A 245 14.31 -2.72 2.94
C LEU A 245 14.55 -1.89 4.20
N ARG A 246 14.87 -2.51 5.35
CA ARG A 246 15.21 -1.76 6.58
C ARG A 246 16.50 -0.94 6.44
N MET A 247 17.46 -1.40 5.63
CA MET A 247 18.71 -0.67 5.37
C MET A 247 18.57 0.41 4.29
N GLU A 248 18.03 0.07 3.12
CA GLU A 248 17.97 0.96 1.96
C GLU A 248 16.82 1.97 2.05
N LEU A 249 15.71 1.60 2.67
CA LEU A 249 14.48 2.39 2.77
C LEU A 249 13.93 2.44 4.22
N PRO A 250 14.69 2.98 5.20
CA PRO A 250 14.31 2.99 6.63
C PRO A 250 13.05 3.81 6.97
N MET A 251 12.43 4.47 5.99
CA MET A 251 11.10 5.09 6.11
C MET A 251 9.94 4.12 5.85
N ILE A 252 10.21 2.92 5.31
CA ILE A 252 9.25 1.82 5.26
C ILE A 252 9.05 1.30 6.68
N ARG A 253 7.80 1.30 7.12
CA ARG A 253 7.43 1.00 8.50
C ARG A 253 7.21 -0.51 8.64
N GLU A 254 7.66 -1.10 9.75
CA GLU A 254 7.74 -2.57 9.97
C GLU A 254 6.45 -3.33 9.61
N ALA A 255 5.28 -2.74 9.82
CA ALA A 255 3.99 -3.28 9.37
C ALA A 255 3.93 -3.65 7.87
N CYS A 256 4.49 -2.80 7.02
CA CYS A 256 4.58 -3.00 5.56
C CYS A 256 5.55 -4.14 5.21
N ILE A 257 6.61 -4.30 6.02
CA ILE A 257 7.62 -5.35 5.87
C ILE A 257 7.04 -6.71 6.28
N ARG A 258 6.19 -6.73 7.32
CA ARG A 258 5.45 -7.93 7.73
C ARG A 258 4.46 -8.41 6.66
N VAL A 259 3.79 -7.49 5.96
CA VAL A 259 2.98 -7.85 4.78
C VAL A 259 3.83 -8.48 3.68
N LEU A 260 4.99 -7.89 3.33
CA LEU A 260 5.92 -8.48 2.35
C LEU A 260 6.37 -9.90 2.73
N VAL A 261 6.76 -10.10 4.00
CA VAL A 261 7.18 -11.41 4.52
C VAL A 261 6.04 -12.42 4.39
N LEU A 262 4.85 -12.07 4.89
CA LEU A 262 3.64 -12.89 4.86
C LEU A 262 3.24 -13.30 3.43
N SER A 263 3.17 -12.34 2.51
CA SER A 263 2.76 -12.58 1.12
C SER A 263 3.82 -13.33 0.32
N THR A 264 5.11 -13.15 0.64
CA THR A 264 6.19 -13.95 0.04
C THR A 264 6.17 -15.39 0.53
N ILE A 265 5.91 -15.64 1.83
CA ILE A 265 5.71 -17.00 2.37
C ILE A 265 4.49 -17.66 1.70
N PHE A 266 3.35 -16.97 1.67
CA PHE A 266 2.12 -17.46 1.04
C PHE A 266 2.33 -17.85 -0.44
N LEU A 267 3.02 -17.01 -1.22
CA LEU A 267 3.38 -17.30 -2.61
C LEU A 267 4.25 -18.56 -2.74
N LYS A 268 5.29 -18.70 -1.91
CA LYS A 268 6.21 -19.84 -1.96
C LYS A 268 5.51 -21.16 -1.68
N GLU A 269 4.71 -21.21 -0.62
CA GLU A 269 3.98 -22.43 -0.24
C GLU A 269 2.88 -22.76 -1.24
N ALA A 270 2.15 -21.75 -1.74
CA ALA A 270 1.11 -21.94 -2.75
C ALA A 270 1.66 -22.44 -4.10
N ALA A 271 2.79 -21.89 -4.56
CA ALA A 271 3.47 -22.33 -5.77
C ALA A 271 4.07 -23.75 -5.59
N THR A 272 4.60 -24.07 -4.41
CA THR A 272 5.12 -25.42 -4.08
C THR A 272 3.99 -26.46 -4.01
N PHE A 273 2.79 -26.07 -3.57
CA PHE A 273 1.56 -26.87 -3.68
C PHE A 273 1.00 -26.94 -5.13
N GLY A 274 1.59 -26.18 -6.06
CA GLY A 274 1.23 -26.13 -7.47
C GLY A 274 -0.11 -25.44 -7.74
N LEU A 275 -0.50 -24.43 -6.97
CA LEU A 275 -1.56 -23.50 -7.37
C LEU A 275 -1.06 -22.62 -8.53
N CYS A 276 -1.93 -22.27 -9.48
CA CYS A 276 -1.60 -21.31 -10.54
C CYS A 276 -1.80 -19.85 -10.07
N LEU A 277 -1.26 -18.88 -10.82
CA LEU A 277 -1.28 -17.47 -10.43
C LEU A 277 -2.70 -16.95 -10.11
N SER A 278 -3.72 -17.34 -10.89
CA SER A 278 -5.10 -16.92 -10.64
C SER A 278 -5.64 -17.53 -9.34
N GLU A 279 -5.36 -18.80 -9.04
CA GLU A 279 -5.80 -19.42 -7.77
C GLU A 279 -5.18 -18.72 -6.55
N ILE A 280 -3.93 -18.28 -6.63
CA ILE A 280 -3.25 -17.55 -5.54
C ILE A 280 -3.87 -16.16 -5.38
N GLY A 281 -4.04 -15.41 -6.48
CA GLY A 281 -4.66 -14.08 -6.45
C GLY A 281 -6.11 -14.12 -5.93
N GLU A 282 -6.91 -15.11 -6.33
CA GLU A 282 -8.29 -15.30 -5.86
C GLU A 282 -8.39 -15.66 -4.37
N MET A 283 -7.33 -16.23 -3.76
CA MET A 283 -7.28 -16.43 -2.30
C MET A 283 -6.88 -15.15 -1.54
N MET A 284 -6.25 -14.18 -2.20
CA MET A 284 -5.80 -12.92 -1.61
C MET A 284 -6.84 -11.80 -1.70
N SER A 285 -7.55 -11.70 -2.83
CA SER A 285 -8.63 -10.71 -3.05
C SER A 285 -9.96 -11.14 -2.41
N ARG A 286 -10.79 -10.15 -2.06
CA ARG A 286 -12.10 -10.35 -1.43
C ARG A 286 -13.19 -10.67 -2.44
N LEU A 287 -14.17 -11.49 -2.05
CA LEU A 287 -15.35 -11.78 -2.87
C LEU A 287 -16.43 -10.72 -2.63
N PHE A 288 -16.68 -9.86 -3.63
CA PHE A 288 -17.68 -8.80 -3.51
C PHE A 288 -19.12 -9.34 -3.63
N THR A 289 -19.70 -9.78 -2.50
CA THR A 289 -21.08 -10.30 -2.43
C THR A 289 -22.17 -9.22 -2.51
N GLY A 290 -21.79 -7.95 -2.61
CA GLY A 290 -22.67 -6.83 -2.95
C GLY A 290 -23.56 -6.33 -1.80
N LYS A 291 -23.21 -6.66 -0.55
CA LYS A 291 -23.91 -6.16 0.65
C LYS A 291 -22.95 -5.75 1.77
N GLU A 292 -21.97 -6.58 2.06
CA GLU A 292 -20.96 -6.38 3.10
C GLU A 292 -19.59 -6.77 2.52
N GLU A 293 -18.49 -6.33 3.14
CA GLU A 293 -17.15 -6.84 2.80
C GLU A 293 -16.90 -8.13 3.58
N GLU A 294 -16.51 -9.20 2.89
CA GLU A 294 -16.09 -10.47 3.49
C GLU A 294 -14.54 -10.57 3.40
N PRO A 295 -13.84 -11.08 4.42
CA PRO A 295 -12.40 -11.29 4.37
C PRO A 295 -12.01 -12.30 3.28
N SER A 296 -10.83 -12.14 2.69
CA SER A 296 -10.29 -13.14 1.75
C SER A 296 -9.81 -14.41 2.47
N GLU A 297 -9.52 -15.49 1.73
CA GLU A 297 -8.99 -16.73 2.31
C GLU A 297 -7.66 -16.48 3.05
N LEU A 298 -6.79 -15.61 2.51
CA LEU A 298 -5.57 -15.16 3.17
C LEU A 298 -5.87 -14.42 4.49
N GLU A 299 -6.86 -13.52 4.51
CA GLU A 299 -7.22 -12.79 5.73
C GLU A 299 -7.80 -13.73 6.79
N LEU A 300 -8.63 -14.70 6.42
CA LEU A 300 -9.17 -15.72 7.34
C LEU A 300 -8.04 -16.56 7.98
N LEU A 301 -7.07 -17.00 7.19
CA LEU A 301 -5.88 -17.71 7.69
C LEU A 301 -5.08 -16.86 8.69
N CYS A 302 -4.97 -15.55 8.44
CA CYS A 302 -4.34 -14.62 9.36
C CYS A 302 -5.18 -14.37 10.62
N MET A 303 -6.52 -14.40 10.55
CA MET A 303 -7.38 -14.31 11.73
C MET A 303 -7.21 -15.54 12.63
N GLU A 304 -7.15 -16.75 12.04
CA GLU A 304 -7.00 -18.01 12.76
C GLU A 304 -5.61 -18.12 13.42
N ALA A 305 -4.54 -17.85 12.67
CA ALA A 305 -3.17 -17.85 13.21
C ALA A 305 -2.96 -16.79 14.31
N ARG A 306 -3.54 -15.59 14.15
CA ARG A 306 -3.50 -14.56 15.20
C ARG A 306 -4.23 -14.99 16.46
N LYS A 307 -5.46 -15.52 16.33
CA LYS A 307 -6.26 -16.02 17.45
C LYS A 307 -5.51 -17.09 18.24
N TRP A 308 -4.80 -17.99 17.57
CA TRP A 308 -4.01 -19.04 18.23
C TRP A 308 -2.85 -18.47 19.07
N VAL A 309 -2.17 -17.41 18.60
CA VAL A 309 -1.13 -16.73 19.39
C VAL A 309 -1.74 -16.03 20.62
N GLU A 310 -2.86 -15.32 20.44
CA GLU A 310 -3.58 -14.66 21.54
C GLU A 310 -4.10 -15.68 22.58
N GLU A 311 -4.56 -16.86 22.16
CA GLU A 311 -4.95 -17.96 23.07
C GLU A 311 -3.72 -18.61 23.72
N ARG A 312 -2.56 -18.68 23.05
CA ARG A 312 -1.34 -19.31 23.57
C ARG A 312 -0.67 -18.51 24.69
N GLU A 313 -0.58 -17.18 24.58
CA GLU A 313 0.00 -16.38 25.67
C GLU A 313 -0.85 -16.46 26.95
N PHE A 314 -2.17 -16.66 26.85
CA PHE A 314 -3.03 -16.87 28.02
C PHE A 314 -2.72 -18.17 28.83
N PHE A 315 -1.93 -19.09 28.27
CA PHE A 315 -1.46 -20.31 28.95
C PHE A 315 0.02 -20.26 29.38
N LEU A 316 0.70 -19.14 29.18
CA LEU A 316 2.03 -18.89 29.74
C LEU A 316 1.90 -17.87 30.88
N PRO A 317 2.06 -18.28 32.16
CA PRO A 317 2.14 -17.32 33.25
C PRO A 317 3.33 -16.37 33.02
N ASP A 318 3.15 -15.09 33.36
CA ASP A 318 4.27 -14.15 33.43
C ASP A 318 5.34 -14.68 34.40
N GLU A 319 6.57 -14.91 33.93
CA GLU A 319 7.76 -15.12 34.79
C GLU A 319 8.20 -13.77 35.41
N ALA A 320 7.26 -13.05 36.02
CA ALA A 320 7.42 -11.75 36.64
C ALA A 320 6.94 -11.78 38.10
N GLY A 321 7.54 -12.66 38.90
CA GLY A 321 7.12 -12.88 40.29
C GLY A 321 7.79 -14.04 41.03
N VAL A 322 9.04 -14.38 40.69
CA VAL A 322 9.91 -15.12 41.61
C VAL A 322 10.82 -14.08 42.26
N GLU A 323 10.45 -13.66 43.46
CA GLU A 323 11.36 -12.95 44.35
C GLU A 323 12.32 -13.99 44.96
N ASP A 324 13.63 -13.76 44.84
CA ASP A 324 14.63 -14.56 45.56
C ASP A 324 14.52 -14.22 47.06
N ASP A 325 13.92 -15.11 47.86
CA ASP A 325 13.99 -15.11 49.33
C ASP A 325 14.02 -16.57 49.83
N ASP A 326 14.85 -16.84 50.84
CA ASP A 326 15.37 -18.19 51.14
C ASP A 326 14.44 -19.11 51.97
N ASP A 327 14.72 -20.43 51.87
CA ASP A 327 14.51 -21.51 52.85
C ASP A 327 13.34 -21.46 53.86
N ASP A 328 12.35 -22.37 53.69
CA ASP A 328 11.94 -23.24 54.81
C ASP A 328 11.46 -24.64 54.34
N PHE A 329 11.42 -25.56 55.29
CA PHE A 329 11.40 -27.01 55.15
C PHE A 329 9.99 -27.61 55.25
N THR A 330 9.65 -28.63 54.44
CA THR A 330 8.79 -29.72 54.93
C THR A 330 8.93 -31.00 54.10
N GLN A 331 8.97 -32.15 54.79
CA GLN A 331 9.20 -33.46 54.20
C GLN A 331 7.89 -34.19 53.88
N PHE A 332 7.90 -35.02 52.83
CA PHE A 332 7.25 -36.33 52.86
C PHE A 332 8.19 -37.37 52.26
N PRO A 333 8.61 -38.42 53.01
CA PRO A 333 9.55 -39.42 52.53
C PRO A 333 8.85 -40.54 51.75
N LEU A 334 9.57 -41.12 50.80
CA LEU A 334 9.23 -42.40 50.17
C LEU A 334 10.53 -43.16 49.89
N ASP A 335 10.88 -44.08 50.79
CA ASP A 335 12.09 -44.89 50.69
C ASP A 335 11.88 -46.04 49.69
N SER A 336 12.75 -46.16 48.68
CA SER A 336 13.05 -47.42 48.01
C SER A 336 14.41 -47.36 47.32
N GLU A 337 15.43 -47.91 47.98
CA GLU A 337 16.75 -48.14 47.40
C GLU A 337 16.68 -49.32 46.40
N ASP A 338 17.32 -49.19 45.23
CA ASP A 338 17.93 -50.33 44.52
C ASP A 338 19.04 -49.82 43.59
N ASP A 339 20.19 -50.51 43.58
CA ASP A 339 21.40 -50.11 42.84
C ASP A 339 21.44 -50.78 41.46
N SER A 340 21.69 -50.01 40.39
CA SER A 340 22.36 -50.55 39.19
C SER A 340 22.99 -49.45 38.33
N ASP A 341 24.33 -49.47 38.27
CA ASP A 341 25.08 -48.82 37.18
C ASP A 341 24.85 -49.58 35.87
N ASP A 342 24.51 -48.88 34.79
CA ASP A 342 25.25 -49.05 33.53
C ASP A 342 25.17 -47.78 32.67
N ALA A 343 26.17 -47.56 31.81
CA ALA A 343 26.35 -46.29 31.10
C ALA A 343 25.75 -46.28 29.70
N PHE A 344 25.44 -45.09 29.15
CA PHE A 344 25.87 -44.70 27.80
C PHE A 344 25.89 -43.18 27.59
N GLU A 345 26.77 -42.74 26.69
CA GLU A 345 27.23 -41.35 26.49
C GLU A 345 26.77 -40.87 25.08
N LEU A 346 26.24 -39.66 24.86
CA LEU A 346 26.93 -38.42 24.39
C LEU A 346 25.84 -37.47 23.78
N PRO A 347 26.11 -36.17 23.50
CA PRO A 347 26.75 -35.15 24.32
C PRO A 347 25.94 -33.84 24.40
N ALA A 348 26.15 -33.02 25.44
CA ALA A 348 25.51 -31.71 25.57
C ALA A 348 26.23 -30.59 24.79
N PHE A 349 25.47 -29.56 24.38
CA PHE A 349 25.97 -28.39 23.64
C PHE A 349 26.77 -27.44 24.56
N SER A 350 28.07 -27.30 24.35
CA SER A 350 28.97 -26.62 25.28
C SER A 350 29.00 -25.09 25.10
N LYS A 351 28.66 -24.35 26.16
CA LYS A 351 28.86 -22.90 26.24
C LYS A 351 30.32 -22.56 26.52
N PHE A 352 30.89 -21.66 25.71
CA PHE A 352 32.11 -20.91 25.99
C PHE A 352 31.94 -19.54 25.31
N GLY A 353 32.44 -18.41 25.80
CA GLY A 353 33.24 -18.14 27.00
C GLY A 353 33.88 -16.77 26.78
N SER A 354 33.38 -15.72 27.45
CA SER A 354 33.66 -14.34 27.05
C SER A 354 35.06 -13.85 27.46
N MET A 355 35.81 -13.28 26.52
CA MET A 355 37.04 -12.52 26.82
C MET A 355 37.13 -11.23 25.99
N LYS A 356 37.60 -10.15 26.64
CA LYS A 356 37.82 -8.82 26.05
C LYS A 356 39.25 -8.69 25.52
N ALA A 357 39.43 -8.05 24.36
CA ALA A 357 40.63 -7.24 24.08
C ALA A 357 40.40 -6.15 23.00
N SER A 358 40.49 -4.90 23.43
CA SER A 358 40.79 -3.64 22.71
C SER A 358 41.35 -3.69 21.28
N SER A 359 40.88 -2.82 20.36
CA SER A 359 41.67 -1.62 19.97
C SER A 359 41.03 -0.61 18.98
N ARG A 360 41.02 0.66 19.43
CA ARG A 360 41.25 1.95 18.70
C ARG A 360 40.52 2.33 17.39
N ASN A 361 39.85 3.49 17.44
CA ASN A 361 39.60 4.40 16.30
C ASN A 361 40.91 5.01 15.76
N PRO A 362 40.92 5.52 14.51
CA PRO A 362 40.66 6.95 14.25
C PRO A 362 39.54 7.13 13.19
N LEU A 363 38.90 8.30 12.99
CA LEU A 363 39.41 9.67 12.85
C LEU A 363 38.44 10.74 13.36
N SER A 364 38.95 11.92 13.72
CA SER A 364 38.20 13.17 13.88
C SER A 364 39.11 14.39 13.66
N LYS A 365 38.52 15.52 13.24
CA LYS A 365 38.93 16.95 13.40
C LYS A 365 38.61 17.82 12.18
N LEU A 366 38.64 19.14 12.41
CA LEU A 366 38.25 20.29 11.58
C LEU A 366 36.78 20.70 11.73
N ASP A 367 36.47 21.92 12.18
CA ASP A 367 37.08 22.79 13.20
C ASP A 367 36.01 23.87 13.46
N GLU A 368 35.79 24.24 14.72
CA GLU A 368 34.81 25.27 15.09
C GLU A 368 35.52 26.63 15.21
N CYS A 369 34.80 27.71 14.88
CA CYS A 369 35.25 29.08 15.10
C CYS A 369 34.14 29.83 15.82
N ASP A 370 34.46 30.35 17.01
CA ASP A 370 33.57 31.14 17.84
C ASP A 370 33.45 32.58 17.31
N GLU A 371 32.28 33.19 17.50
CA GLU A 371 32.19 34.58 17.98
C GLU A 371 31.10 34.61 19.06
N GLU A 372 31.46 35.03 20.27
CA GLU A 372 30.56 35.33 21.39
C GLU A 372 30.18 36.82 21.32
N ASP A 373 28.99 37.18 21.80
CA ASP A 373 28.67 38.53 22.31
C ASP A 373 27.40 38.45 23.18
N GLU A 374 27.59 38.42 24.51
CA GLU A 374 26.60 38.86 25.52
C GLU A 374 26.53 40.41 25.47
N GLU A 375 25.66 41.19 26.13
CA GLU A 375 24.56 41.00 27.09
C GLU A 375 23.69 42.30 27.00
N ASP A 376 22.49 42.33 27.61
CA ASP A 376 21.90 43.50 28.33
C ASP A 376 20.37 43.34 28.54
N GLU A 377 19.88 43.66 29.74
CA GLU A 377 18.48 43.57 30.17
C GLU A 377 17.77 44.94 30.26
N ASP A 378 16.44 44.88 30.48
CA ASP A 378 15.57 45.90 31.09
C ASP A 378 15.45 47.34 30.50
N ASP A 379 14.20 47.77 30.26
CA ASP A 379 13.46 48.51 31.30
C ASP A 379 11.94 48.55 30.99
N ALA A 380 11.11 48.87 31.98
CA ALA A 380 9.65 48.89 31.88
C ALA A 380 9.06 50.29 32.13
N CYS A 381 7.91 50.60 31.53
CA CYS A 381 7.10 51.73 31.97
C CYS A 381 5.59 51.52 31.76
N THR A 382 4.81 51.97 32.74
CA THR A 382 3.36 51.82 32.87
C THR A 382 2.62 53.14 32.60
N THR A 383 1.28 53.10 32.72
CA THR A 383 0.33 54.23 32.65
C THR A 383 -0.02 54.72 31.23
N GLY A 384 -1.20 55.32 30.99
CA GLY A 384 -2.25 55.69 31.94
C GLY A 384 -3.66 55.33 31.49
N GLU A 385 -4.57 55.32 32.45
CA GLU A 385 -6.02 55.28 32.25
C GLU A 385 -6.53 56.65 31.82
N ASP A 386 -7.61 56.71 31.04
CA ASP A 386 -8.58 57.81 31.19
C ASP A 386 -9.96 57.38 30.65
N ALA A 387 -11.03 57.71 31.37
CA ALA A 387 -12.38 57.25 31.05
C ALA A 387 -13.45 58.31 31.37
N TYR A 388 -14.36 58.56 30.42
CA TYR A 388 -15.55 59.38 30.67
C TYR A 388 -16.83 58.74 30.13
N THR A 389 -17.81 58.61 31.02
CA THR A 389 -19.19 58.11 30.83
C THR A 389 -20.08 59.10 30.08
N SER A 390 -21.10 58.67 29.33
CA SER A 390 -22.49 58.41 29.78
C SER A 390 -23.37 58.19 28.52
N THR A 391 -24.58 57.63 28.49
CA THR A 391 -25.57 56.95 29.38
C THR A 391 -26.46 56.10 28.42
N ASN A 392 -27.37 55.16 28.74
CA ASN A 392 -27.93 54.48 29.94
C ASN A 392 -28.54 53.12 29.42
N GLU A 393 -29.24 52.21 30.13
CA GLU A 393 -29.82 52.15 31.49
C GLU A 393 -29.88 50.68 32.01
N LEU A 394 -30.83 50.36 32.89
CA LEU A 394 -31.17 49.06 33.51
C LEU A 394 -32.73 48.95 33.60
N PRO A 395 -33.42 47.95 34.24
CA PRO A 395 -32.96 46.79 35.03
C PRO A 395 -33.69 45.41 34.83
N GLN A 396 -32.99 44.30 35.13
CA GLN A 396 -33.50 43.05 35.78
C GLN A 396 -34.54 42.16 35.02
N LYS A 397 -34.81 40.87 35.35
CA LYS A 397 -34.59 40.04 36.57
C LYS A 397 -34.51 38.50 36.30
N ILE A 398 -34.08 37.73 37.31
CA ILE A 398 -33.89 36.25 37.43
C ILE A 398 -34.86 35.74 38.54
N PRO A 399 -35.43 34.49 38.66
CA PRO A 399 -34.95 33.09 38.35
C PRO A 399 -36.00 32.17 37.62
N SER A 400 -36.00 30.80 37.57
CA SER A 400 -34.99 29.70 37.38
C SER A 400 -35.66 28.29 37.47
N ILE A 401 -35.03 27.19 36.98
CA ILE A 401 -35.23 25.75 37.37
C ILE A 401 -36.59 25.09 36.90
N SER A 402 -36.81 23.79 36.58
CA SER A 402 -36.09 22.47 36.72
C SER A 402 -36.48 21.40 35.67
N LYS A 403 -35.48 20.58 35.26
CA LYS A 403 -35.43 19.09 35.06
C LYS A 403 -36.64 18.22 34.60
N LEU A 404 -36.30 17.29 33.67
CA LEU A 404 -36.77 15.88 33.50
C LEU A 404 -38.25 15.63 33.06
N SER A 405 -38.57 14.64 32.23
CA SER A 405 -38.18 13.21 32.33
C SER A 405 -38.33 12.40 31.01
N SER A 406 -38.00 11.11 31.06
CA SER A 406 -37.97 10.10 29.97
C SER A 406 -39.22 9.20 29.91
N SER A 407 -39.49 8.49 28.78
CA SER A 407 -39.65 7.00 28.76
C SER A 407 -40.00 6.35 27.39
N MET A 408 -39.16 5.39 26.97
CA MET A 408 -39.42 4.05 26.34
C MET A 408 -40.56 3.70 25.34
N LYS A 409 -40.17 2.81 24.39
CA LYS A 409 -40.93 1.70 23.74
C LYS A 409 -42.09 2.06 22.77
N GLY A 410 -42.44 1.24 21.77
CA GLY A 410 -41.82 0.00 21.25
C GLY A 410 -42.79 -0.85 20.39
N LEU A 411 -42.27 -1.74 19.52
CA LEU A 411 -43.00 -2.61 18.55
C LEU A 411 -43.77 -1.83 17.44
N GLY A 412 -44.14 -2.43 16.29
CA GLY A 412 -43.78 -3.74 15.72
C GLY A 412 -44.80 -4.27 14.68
N PHE A 413 -44.32 -5.06 13.71
CA PHE A 413 -45.07 -5.92 12.76
C PHE A 413 -45.95 -5.32 11.63
N VAL A 414 -45.40 -5.38 10.41
CA VAL A 414 -45.90 -6.09 9.21
C VAL A 414 -47.42 -6.12 8.90
N GLY A 415 -47.77 -5.65 7.69
CA GLY A 415 -48.99 -6.04 6.96
C GLY A 415 -48.76 -6.13 5.44
N LYS A 416 -49.09 -7.27 4.80
CA LYS A 416 -48.92 -7.53 3.35
C LYS A 416 -50.26 -7.61 2.61
N SER A 417 -50.36 -7.04 1.40
CA SER A 417 -51.17 -7.51 0.23
C SER A 417 -50.90 -6.58 -0.97
N LYS A 418 -50.41 -7.05 -2.14
CA LYS A 418 -51.17 -7.66 -3.27
C LYS A 418 -52.41 -6.83 -3.65
N ALA A 419 -52.46 -6.00 -4.71
CA ALA A 419 -52.02 -6.09 -6.12
C ALA A 419 -52.96 -6.92 -7.04
N TYR A 420 -53.49 -6.29 -8.09
CA TYR A 420 -54.10 -6.90 -9.29
C TYR A 420 -53.99 -5.98 -10.53
N HIS A 421 -54.32 -6.51 -11.72
CA HIS A 421 -53.90 -6.03 -13.04
C HIS A 421 -54.94 -5.20 -13.85
N THR A 422 -54.51 -4.80 -15.06
CA THR A 422 -55.22 -4.31 -16.27
C THR A 422 -55.22 -2.78 -16.47
N GLY A 423 -55.22 -2.25 -17.70
CA GLY A 423 -55.09 -2.88 -19.03
C GLY A 423 -55.05 -1.81 -20.14
N ILE A 424 -54.30 -2.05 -21.24
CA ILE A 424 -54.01 -1.03 -22.27
C ILE A 424 -55.10 -0.97 -23.35
N PRO A 425 -55.45 0.24 -23.83
CA PRO A 425 -55.69 0.44 -25.27
C PRO A 425 -54.82 1.56 -25.88
N LYS A 426 -54.28 1.28 -27.08
CA LYS A 426 -53.76 2.31 -28.03
C LYS A 426 -54.97 2.89 -28.79
N GLY A 427 -54.97 4.10 -29.36
CA GLY A 427 -53.97 5.17 -29.50
C GLY A 427 -54.36 6.06 -30.69
N LYS A 428 -53.72 7.23 -30.90
CA LYS A 428 -53.88 8.01 -32.14
C LYS A 428 -52.65 8.88 -32.42
N VAL A 429 -52.33 9.06 -33.71
CA VAL A 429 -51.13 9.76 -34.18
C VAL A 429 -51.45 11.21 -34.52
N CYS A 430 -50.55 12.14 -34.19
CA CYS A 430 -50.40 13.39 -34.92
C CYS A 430 -48.91 13.80 -34.95
N LYS A 431 -48.46 14.43 -36.03
CA LYS A 431 -47.09 14.94 -36.19
C LYS A 431 -47.01 16.41 -35.80
N THR A 432 -45.96 16.82 -35.10
CA THR A 432 -45.61 18.24 -34.91
C THR A 432 -44.11 18.46 -35.18
N ASN A 433 -43.74 19.67 -35.61
CA ASN A 433 -42.44 19.96 -36.19
C ASN A 433 -41.35 20.30 -35.16
N TYR A 434 -40.10 20.19 -35.61
CA TYR A 434 -38.89 20.53 -34.84
C TYR A 434 -38.90 21.97 -34.30
N ARG A 435 -38.71 22.08 -32.98
CA ARG A 435 -37.95 23.18 -32.35
C ARG A 435 -37.31 22.65 -31.07
N GLY A 436 -36.18 21.97 -31.23
CA GLY A 436 -35.42 21.45 -30.09
C GLY A 436 -34.83 22.59 -29.25
N LYS A 437 -35.22 22.68 -27.98
CA LYS A 437 -34.32 23.20 -26.95
C LYS A 437 -33.35 22.08 -26.60
N ALA A 438 -32.05 22.37 -26.51
CA ALA A 438 -31.11 21.45 -25.92
C ALA A 438 -31.45 21.26 -24.44
N SER A 439 -31.59 20.00 -24.00
CA SER A 439 -31.61 19.64 -22.58
C SER A 439 -30.19 19.31 -22.14
N GLU A 440 -29.73 19.96 -21.08
CA GLU A 440 -28.39 19.75 -20.52
C GLU A 440 -28.29 18.35 -19.90
N HIS A 441 -27.66 17.42 -20.62
CA HIS A 441 -27.17 16.19 -20.01
C HIS A 441 -25.95 16.52 -19.16
N GLN A 442 -26.18 16.89 -17.91
CA GLN A 442 -25.12 16.99 -16.91
C GLN A 442 -24.48 15.61 -16.75
N SER A 443 -23.27 15.46 -17.26
CA SER A 443 -22.40 14.34 -16.90
C SER A 443 -22.20 14.35 -15.39
N GLY A 444 -22.39 13.20 -14.75
CA GLY A 444 -22.29 13.04 -13.29
C GLY A 444 -20.84 13.18 -12.82
N SER A 445 -20.39 14.42 -12.68
CA SER A 445 -19.11 14.77 -12.07
C SER A 445 -19.10 14.38 -10.59
N ARG A 446 -18.82 13.10 -10.30
CA ARG A 446 -18.53 12.65 -8.93
C ARG A 446 -17.39 13.49 -8.37
N SER A 447 -17.63 14.08 -7.20
CA SER A 447 -16.64 14.91 -6.54
C SER A 447 -15.50 14.05 -6.00
N ALA A 448 -14.27 14.57 -6.04
CA ALA A 448 -13.10 13.94 -5.41
C ALA A 448 -13.27 13.68 -3.90
N ASN A 449 -14.25 14.32 -3.27
CA ASN A 449 -14.60 14.13 -1.86
C ASN A 449 -15.59 12.98 -1.62
N GLU A 450 -16.12 12.32 -2.66
CA GLU A 450 -16.85 11.05 -2.52
C GLU A 450 -15.86 9.91 -2.31
N LEU A 451 -15.26 9.87 -1.11
CA LEU A 451 -14.49 8.74 -0.61
C LEU A 451 -15.36 7.48 -0.72
N LEU A 452 -14.78 6.41 -1.29
CA LEU A 452 -15.36 5.07 -1.15
C LEU A 452 -15.53 4.74 0.35
N PRO A 453 -16.54 3.96 0.74
CA PRO A 453 -16.64 3.48 2.12
C PRO A 453 -15.32 2.79 2.49
N PRO A 454 -14.79 3.01 3.71
CA PRO A 454 -13.45 2.56 4.06
C PRO A 454 -13.41 1.03 4.12
N SER A 455 -12.57 0.42 3.29
CA SER A 455 -12.37 -1.03 3.31
C SER A 455 -11.94 -1.49 4.70
N THR A 456 -12.63 -2.47 5.25
CA THR A 456 -12.39 -2.93 6.62
C THR A 456 -11.13 -3.78 6.64
N SER A 457 -10.16 -3.45 7.48
CA SER A 457 -9.00 -4.34 7.70
C SER A 457 -9.36 -5.34 8.80
N PHE A 458 -9.38 -6.63 8.45
CA PHE A 458 -9.80 -7.70 9.36
C PHE A 458 -8.66 -8.17 10.28
N VAL A 459 -7.41 -8.04 9.83
CA VAL A 459 -6.21 -8.41 10.61
C VAL A 459 -5.19 -7.29 10.61
N LYS A 460 -4.72 -6.93 11.79
CA LYS A 460 -3.47 -6.20 11.97
C LYS A 460 -2.34 -7.20 12.21
N VAL A 461 -1.23 -6.97 11.53
CA VAL A 461 0.05 -7.66 11.75
C VAL A 461 1.10 -6.72 12.36
N SER A 462 0.74 -5.46 12.62
CA SER A 462 1.64 -4.37 12.99
C SER A 462 1.89 -4.25 14.49
N ASP A 463 1.03 -4.84 15.31
CA ASP A 463 0.96 -4.71 16.76
C ASP A 463 1.71 -5.82 17.52
N MET A 464 1.92 -6.99 16.90
CA MET A 464 2.66 -8.11 17.47
C MET A 464 4.13 -7.76 17.79
N GLY A 465 4.64 -8.20 18.93
CA GLY A 465 6.07 -8.24 19.24
C GLY A 465 6.83 -9.31 18.44
N PRO A 466 8.18 -9.38 18.56
CA PRO A 466 8.99 -10.32 17.77
C PRO A 466 8.69 -11.80 18.03
N ARG A 467 8.33 -12.17 19.27
CA ARG A 467 7.99 -13.56 19.64
C ARG A 467 6.62 -13.96 19.09
N GLU A 468 5.60 -13.12 19.30
CA GLU A 468 4.27 -13.28 18.74
C GLU A 468 4.32 -13.38 17.21
N TRP A 469 5.10 -12.52 16.54
CA TRP A 469 5.25 -12.55 15.08
C TRP A 469 5.88 -13.85 14.56
N SER A 470 6.85 -14.44 15.27
CA SER A 470 7.37 -15.77 14.92
C SER A 470 6.29 -16.83 15.06
N ALA A 471 5.65 -16.92 16.23
CA ALA A 471 4.60 -17.91 16.50
C ALA A 471 3.40 -17.77 15.55
N PHE A 472 3.09 -16.55 15.12
CA PHE A 472 2.09 -16.26 14.11
C PHE A 472 2.49 -16.80 12.73
N LEU A 473 3.73 -16.59 12.28
CA LEU A 473 4.21 -17.12 11.01
C LEU A 473 4.31 -18.65 11.02
N ASP A 474 4.72 -19.25 12.13
CA ASP A 474 4.77 -20.71 12.30
C ASP A 474 3.36 -21.31 12.12
N MET A 475 2.37 -20.82 12.90
CA MET A 475 0.98 -21.27 12.81
C MET A 475 0.32 -20.94 11.47
N PHE A 476 0.61 -19.77 10.88
CA PHE A 476 0.12 -19.42 9.55
C PHE A 476 0.55 -20.46 8.51
N GLN A 477 1.82 -20.88 8.53
CA GLN A 477 2.36 -21.90 7.62
C GLN A 477 1.73 -23.29 7.86
N GLU A 478 1.47 -23.68 9.12
CA GLU A 478 0.78 -24.94 9.44
C GLU A 478 -0.64 -25.03 8.86
N LEU A 479 -1.35 -23.91 8.73
CA LEU A 479 -2.70 -23.87 8.17
C LEU A 479 -2.75 -24.00 6.63
N LEU A 480 -1.71 -23.52 5.91
CA LEU A 480 -1.71 -23.42 4.45
C LEU A 480 -2.00 -24.73 3.68
N PRO A 481 -1.40 -25.89 4.02
CA PRO A 481 -1.62 -27.13 3.27
C PRO A 481 -3.07 -27.65 3.32
N ASN A 482 -3.85 -27.23 4.34
CA ASN A 482 -5.26 -27.55 4.44
C ASN A 482 -6.12 -26.60 3.61
N ALA A 483 -5.82 -25.29 3.64
CA ALA A 483 -6.48 -24.29 2.80
C ALA A 483 -6.28 -24.57 1.31
N PHE A 484 -5.05 -24.80 0.85
CA PHE A 484 -4.77 -25.09 -0.57
C PHE A 484 -5.46 -26.38 -1.05
N ARG A 485 -5.62 -27.38 -0.17
CA ARG A 485 -6.38 -28.60 -0.48
C ARG A 485 -7.88 -28.30 -0.61
N ALA A 486 -8.45 -27.50 0.29
CA ALA A 486 -9.84 -27.04 0.21
C ALA A 486 -10.10 -26.21 -1.06
N ARG A 487 -9.16 -25.33 -1.43
CA ARG A 487 -9.18 -24.55 -2.68
C ARG A 487 -9.27 -25.48 -3.89
N LYS A 488 -8.33 -26.42 -4.08
CA LYS A 488 -8.34 -27.35 -5.23
C LYS A 488 -9.58 -28.26 -5.29
N HIS A 489 -10.13 -28.69 -4.15
CA HIS A 489 -11.41 -29.41 -4.13
C HIS A 489 -12.58 -28.53 -4.59
N THR A 490 -12.57 -27.24 -4.26
CA THR A 490 -13.58 -26.26 -4.70
C THR A 490 -13.45 -25.97 -6.20
N THR A 491 -12.24 -25.64 -6.69
CA THR A 491 -11.94 -25.41 -8.11
C THR A 491 -12.27 -26.63 -8.99
N GLY A 492 -12.07 -27.85 -8.47
CA GLY A 492 -12.34 -29.10 -9.18
C GLY A 492 -13.80 -29.57 -9.16
N GLY A 493 -14.63 -29.07 -8.22
CA GLY A 493 -16.02 -29.51 -8.03
C GLY A 493 -17.09 -28.55 -8.51
N GLY A 494 -16.80 -27.25 -8.59
CA GLY A 494 -17.75 -26.23 -9.05
C GLY A 494 -17.82 -26.10 -10.59
N PRO A 495 -18.90 -25.50 -11.13
CA PRO A 495 -18.82 -24.92 -12.46
C PRO A 495 -17.74 -23.82 -12.43
N ARG A 496 -16.73 -23.93 -13.31
CA ARG A 496 -15.70 -22.89 -13.47
C ARG A 496 -16.37 -21.51 -13.52
N PRO A 497 -15.85 -20.47 -12.83
CA PRO A 497 -16.29 -19.09 -13.05
C PRO A 497 -16.35 -18.86 -14.56
N MET A 498 -17.53 -18.46 -15.06
CA MET A 498 -17.75 -18.45 -16.50
C MET A 498 -16.63 -17.65 -17.16
N LEU A 499 -15.92 -18.28 -18.10
CA LEU A 499 -15.26 -17.56 -19.18
C LEU A 499 -16.33 -16.66 -19.78
N ARG A 500 -16.28 -15.37 -19.43
CA ARG A 500 -17.01 -14.33 -20.12
C ARG A 500 -16.30 -14.16 -21.45
N LEU A 501 -16.55 -15.10 -22.36
CA LEU A 501 -16.37 -14.86 -23.79
C LEU A 501 -17.18 -13.59 -24.07
N GLY A 502 -16.47 -12.47 -24.22
CA GLY A 502 -17.08 -11.25 -24.73
C GLY A 502 -17.77 -11.63 -26.03
N THR A 503 -19.07 -11.37 -26.13
CA THR A 503 -19.84 -11.65 -27.33
C THR A 503 -19.30 -10.76 -28.43
N SER A 504 -18.36 -11.29 -29.22
CA SER A 504 -17.71 -10.59 -30.32
C SER A 504 -18.78 -10.03 -31.24
N CYS A 505 -18.94 -8.71 -31.23
CA CYS A 505 -19.79 -8.04 -32.19
C CYS A 505 -19.25 -8.33 -33.59
N GLN A 506 -20.03 -9.04 -34.40
CA GLN A 506 -19.79 -9.07 -35.83
C GLN A 506 -20.08 -7.66 -36.37
N PHE A 507 -19.07 -7.08 -37.01
CA PHE A 507 -19.16 -5.83 -37.78
C PHE A 507 -19.43 -6.15 -39.26
#